data_AF-A0A1Z1MQN2-F1
#
_entry.id   AF-A0A1Z1MQN2-F1
#
_cell.length_a   1.000
_cell.length_b   1.000
_cell.length_c   1.000
_cell.angle_alpha   90.00
_cell.angle_beta   90.00
_cell.angle_gamma   90.00
#
_symmetry.space_group_name_H-M   'P 1'
#
loop_
_entity.id
_entity.type
_entity.pdbx_description
1 polymer ?
#
loop_
_entity_poly.entity_id
_entity_poly.type
_entity_poly.pdbx_seq_one_letter_code
_entity_poly.pdbx_strand_id
1 'polypeptide(L)'
;MNNIYTSKSIPQNYLAEEVLLGAIIIYPEIIINTANILKKEYFFLEFHELIYLNLLESKVKQFSIIHLLYKIEHSQILEEFSGCRKIIRMMRQSQIFINLSNIDNYIKELINSLNNTYIKRLIIQYGHNIIKLGYTSLIDNKYIYKKILLYIKFIEIEINNYKNLNKRITNIKELLSFKLLKIKYPNIDNSKNIITHSKLVKSGFQTLDLITNGLPNGNLIVIAGRPSVGKTSLAINIAYNTFFYQRISICFFSLEMSSKEVLNRIISVSCSLNINKNSKLSKDEWRNIVEICKRLLSHNIYINDKYNIDINYIEYLTKNLKKNSDISLIIIDYLQLIEFSLRSAKKLNRSQELGYITRRLKLLAQLLKLPIIILSQLNRNIEVRNDKEPLLSDLRESGCIHSKNNIHINHLLNNINISNCKYISKQLFTRLSTSKLNNIKNNNKTRIYKSIIYLSDKNLFNFSHSRFKLNITDNHQYLSKMFWIKLKQSTKSTKVNSILKNRLCGLILLYENYIKRITYAHKLETYDINLGHQFHFLSQNIVLHNSIEQDSDIIIILQNKKKNIENLKDKIIDVKIAKNRNGKIGSCEIKFIPETTTFNKIE
;
A
#
# COMPACT_ATOMS: atom_id res chain seq x y z
N MET A 1 33.38 -42.37 -22.91
CA MET A 1 33.43 -41.82 -21.54
C MET A 1 32.26 -42.39 -20.76
N ASN A 2 32.43 -43.58 -20.18
CA ASN A 2 31.64 -43.97 -19.02
C ASN A 2 31.97 -42.96 -17.91
N ASN A 3 30.96 -42.33 -17.34
CA ASN A 3 30.81 -42.19 -15.89
C ASN A 3 29.67 -41.21 -15.53
N ILE A 4 28.66 -41.79 -14.87
CA ILE A 4 27.80 -41.13 -13.89
C ILE A 4 26.67 -40.27 -14.50
N TYR A 5 25.65 -40.95 -15.04
CA TYR A 5 24.29 -40.53 -14.69
C TYR A 5 24.09 -40.89 -13.21
N THR A 6 24.54 -40.04 -12.28
CA THR A 6 23.92 -40.05 -10.95
C THR A 6 22.47 -39.67 -11.21
N SER A 7 21.55 -40.62 -11.15
CA SER A 7 20.15 -40.33 -10.89
C SER A 7 20.14 -39.56 -9.57
N LYS A 8 20.12 -38.22 -9.64
CA LYS A 8 20.00 -37.38 -8.44
C LYS A 8 18.64 -37.73 -7.85
N SER A 9 18.66 -38.51 -6.76
CA SER A 9 17.45 -38.83 -6.01
C SER A 9 16.76 -37.54 -5.60
N ILE A 10 15.43 -37.59 -5.53
CA ILE A 10 14.64 -36.44 -5.11
C ILE A 10 15.10 -36.06 -3.68
N PRO A 11 15.36 -34.76 -3.40
CA PRO A 11 15.80 -34.30 -2.09
C PRO A 11 14.85 -34.75 -0.97
N GLN A 12 15.37 -35.59 -0.09
CA GLN A 12 14.63 -36.24 0.99
C GLN A 12 15.55 -36.45 2.20
N ASN A 13 14.98 -36.51 3.40
CA ASN A 13 15.72 -36.82 4.62
C ASN A 13 14.87 -37.69 5.56
N TYR A 14 14.81 -38.99 5.24
CA TYR A 14 14.00 -39.96 5.99
C TYR A 14 14.38 -40.02 7.47
N LEU A 15 15.68 -39.96 7.78
CA LEU A 15 16.15 -40.01 9.17
C LEU A 15 15.63 -38.83 9.98
N ALA A 16 15.65 -37.61 9.42
CA ALA A 16 15.11 -36.45 10.12
C ALA A 16 13.60 -36.55 10.34
N GLU A 17 12.86 -37.14 9.39
CA GLU A 17 11.41 -37.40 9.56
C GLU A 17 11.14 -38.42 10.66
N GLU A 18 11.86 -39.55 10.66
CA GLU A 18 11.69 -40.63 11.65
C GLU A 18 12.06 -40.14 13.06
N VAL A 19 13.18 -39.43 13.21
CA VAL A 19 13.64 -38.88 14.50
C VAL A 19 12.66 -37.83 15.03
N LEU A 20 12.16 -36.93 14.17
CA LEU A 20 11.24 -35.87 14.58
C LEU A 20 9.87 -36.42 14.99
N LEU A 21 9.30 -37.34 14.20
CA LEU A 21 8.02 -37.96 14.54
C LEU A 21 8.14 -38.85 15.78
N GLY A 22 9.22 -39.62 15.90
CA GLY A 22 9.52 -40.37 17.11
C GLY A 22 9.60 -39.47 18.35
N ALA A 23 10.16 -38.26 18.21
CA ALA A 23 10.27 -37.30 19.30
C ALA A 23 8.90 -36.82 19.77
N ILE A 24 8.02 -36.50 18.82
CA ILE A 24 6.66 -36.03 19.10
C ILE A 24 5.83 -37.16 19.72
N ILE A 25 6.04 -38.42 19.30
CA ILE A 25 5.35 -39.58 19.88
C ILE A 25 5.79 -39.84 21.33
N ILE A 26 7.09 -39.67 21.64
CA ILE A 26 7.62 -39.86 23.01
C ILE A 26 7.24 -38.67 23.91
N TYR A 27 7.36 -37.45 23.38
CA TYR A 27 7.13 -36.20 24.10
C TYR A 27 6.05 -35.38 23.38
N PRO A 28 4.75 -35.69 23.59
CA PRO A 28 3.65 -35.05 22.86
C PRO A 28 3.53 -33.54 23.12
N GLU A 29 4.07 -33.01 24.22
CA GLU A 29 4.09 -31.58 24.51
C GLU A 29 4.84 -30.75 23.46
N ILE A 30 5.84 -31.35 22.81
CA ILE A 30 6.64 -30.72 21.75
C ILE A 30 5.76 -30.23 20.61
N ILE A 31 4.64 -30.92 20.35
CA ILE A 31 3.74 -30.57 19.24
C ILE A 31 3.17 -29.15 19.38
N ILE A 32 3.00 -28.64 20.60
CA ILE A 32 2.50 -27.28 20.86
C ILE A 32 3.46 -26.24 20.29
N ASN A 33 4.77 -26.48 20.46
CA ASN A 33 5.81 -25.56 20.03
C ASN A 33 6.14 -25.72 18.54
N THR A 34 5.99 -26.92 17.98
CA THR A 34 6.37 -27.23 16.60
C THR A 34 5.23 -27.08 15.59
N ALA A 35 3.96 -27.20 15.98
CA ALA A 35 2.81 -27.14 15.07
C ALA A 35 2.75 -25.84 14.23
N ASN A 36 3.26 -24.74 14.76
CA ASN A 36 3.29 -23.46 14.04
C ASN A 36 4.38 -23.38 12.96
N ILE A 37 5.41 -24.23 13.04
CA ILE A 37 6.61 -24.17 12.20
C ILE A 37 6.64 -25.35 11.22
N LEU A 38 6.24 -26.54 11.66
CA LEU A 38 6.26 -27.77 10.89
C LEU A 38 4.95 -27.94 10.11
N LYS A 39 5.05 -27.96 8.78
CA LYS A 39 3.92 -28.23 7.89
C LYS A 39 3.90 -29.69 7.46
N LYS A 40 2.70 -30.20 7.16
CA LYS A 40 2.49 -31.57 6.71
C LYS A 40 3.21 -31.87 5.38
N GLU A 41 3.32 -30.89 4.49
CA GLU A 41 3.97 -31.03 3.19
C GLU A 41 5.50 -31.20 3.27
N TYR A 42 6.10 -30.97 4.44
CA TYR A 42 7.55 -31.13 4.64
C TYR A 42 7.98 -32.60 4.60
N PHE A 43 7.08 -33.51 4.97
CA PHE A 43 7.32 -34.95 4.90
C PHE A 43 7.36 -35.40 3.44
N PHE A 44 8.35 -36.24 3.12
CA PHE A 44 8.47 -36.86 1.81
C PHE A 44 7.61 -38.13 1.72
N LEU A 45 7.53 -38.90 2.80
CA LEU A 45 6.69 -40.09 2.87
C LEU A 45 5.27 -39.72 3.32
N GLU A 46 4.29 -40.12 2.51
CA GLU A 46 2.86 -39.96 2.83
C GLU A 46 2.51 -40.61 4.18
N PHE A 47 3.11 -41.77 4.48
CA PHE A 47 2.96 -42.41 5.78
C PHE A 47 3.37 -41.51 6.96
N HIS A 48 4.45 -40.75 6.83
CA HIS A 48 4.91 -39.82 7.86
C HIS A 48 4.00 -38.59 7.96
N GLU A 49 3.49 -38.10 6.83
CA GLU A 49 2.49 -37.03 6.79
C GLU A 49 1.22 -37.44 7.56
N LEU A 50 0.72 -38.66 7.34
CA LEU A 50 -0.48 -39.18 7.98
C LEU A 50 -0.30 -39.38 9.49
N ILE A 51 0.88 -39.85 9.93
CA ILE A 51 1.21 -39.91 11.36
C ILE A 51 1.16 -38.49 11.96
N TYR A 52 1.81 -37.52 11.31
CA TYR A 52 1.83 -36.15 11.79
C TYR A 52 0.42 -35.54 11.91
N LEU A 53 -0.44 -35.76 10.92
CA LEU A 53 -1.83 -35.29 10.95
C LEU A 53 -2.62 -35.89 12.12
N ASN A 54 -2.46 -37.19 12.36
CA ASN A 54 -3.10 -37.85 13.50
C ASN A 54 -2.59 -37.33 14.85
N LEU A 55 -1.29 -37.03 14.94
CA LEU A 55 -0.70 -36.41 16.12
C LEU A 55 -1.28 -35.01 16.36
N LEU A 56 -1.46 -34.19 15.32
CA LEU A 56 -2.06 -32.85 15.42
C LEU A 56 -3.53 -32.88 15.87
N GLU A 57 -4.31 -33.86 15.43
CA GLU A 57 -5.72 -33.99 15.82
C GLU A 57 -5.90 -34.45 17.27
N SER A 58 -4.91 -35.16 17.83
CA SER A 58 -4.95 -35.63 19.20
C SER A 58 -4.79 -34.45 20.17
N LYS A 59 -5.79 -34.21 21.02
CA LYS A 59 -5.67 -33.19 22.08
C LYS A 59 -4.55 -33.63 23.04
N VAL A 60 -3.55 -32.77 23.25
CA VAL A 60 -2.31 -33.04 24.02
C VAL A 60 -2.54 -33.75 25.36
N LYS A 61 -3.66 -33.46 26.06
CA LYS A 61 -3.98 -34.05 27.37
C LYS A 61 -4.47 -35.51 27.35
N GLN A 62 -4.72 -36.10 26.18
CA GLN A 62 -5.22 -37.47 26.02
C GLN A 62 -4.38 -38.30 25.03
N PHE A 63 -3.16 -37.84 24.71
CA PHE A 63 -2.31 -38.60 23.80
C PHE A 63 -1.86 -39.90 24.47
N SER A 64 -2.35 -41.02 23.97
CA SER A 64 -1.81 -42.34 24.27
C SER A 64 -1.34 -42.98 22.97
N ILE A 65 -0.15 -43.57 23.00
CA ILE A 65 0.41 -44.30 21.86
C ILE A 65 -0.56 -45.40 21.41
N ILE A 66 -1.22 -46.05 22.36
CA ILE A 66 -2.24 -47.07 22.12
C ILE A 66 -3.40 -46.48 21.29
N HIS A 67 -3.89 -45.29 21.63
CA HIS A 67 -4.93 -44.64 20.85
C HIS A 67 -4.47 -44.24 19.44
N LEU A 68 -3.21 -43.80 19.29
CA LEU A 68 -2.63 -43.55 17.97
C LEU A 68 -2.59 -44.84 17.13
N LEU A 69 -2.16 -45.96 17.72
CA LEU A 69 -2.13 -47.25 17.04
C LEU A 69 -3.52 -47.72 16.61
N TYR A 70 -4.51 -47.68 17.50
CA TYR A 70 -5.90 -48.02 17.16
C TYR A 70 -6.48 -47.11 16.06
N LYS A 71 -6.19 -45.81 16.11
CA LYS A 71 -6.70 -44.86 15.11
C LYS A 71 -6.08 -45.10 13.73
N ILE A 72 -4.79 -45.41 13.69
CA ILE A 72 -4.12 -45.78 12.43
C ILE A 72 -4.66 -47.14 11.94
N GLU A 73 -5.00 -48.08 12.83
CA GLU A 73 -5.49 -49.43 12.47
C GLU A 73 -6.89 -49.36 11.84
N HIS A 74 -7.78 -48.56 12.43
CA HIS A 74 -9.10 -48.29 11.87
C HIS A 74 -9.08 -47.56 10.52
N SER A 75 -7.98 -46.86 10.20
CA SER A 75 -7.87 -46.07 8.97
C SER A 75 -7.50 -46.90 7.71
N GLN A 76 -7.39 -48.23 7.81
CA GLN A 76 -6.99 -49.17 6.74
C GLN A 76 -5.59 -48.92 6.13
N ILE A 77 -4.84 -47.91 6.59
CA ILE A 77 -3.50 -47.55 6.10
C ILE A 77 -2.41 -48.54 6.58
N LEU A 78 -2.70 -49.40 7.55
CA LEU A 78 -1.71 -50.26 8.20
C LEU A 78 -1.30 -51.50 7.40
N GLU A 79 -2.12 -51.95 6.45
CA GLU A 79 -1.84 -53.17 5.66
C GLU A 79 -0.71 -52.99 4.65
N GLU A 80 -0.46 -51.76 4.16
CA GLU A 80 0.57 -51.49 3.14
C GLU A 80 1.99 -51.22 3.71
N PHE A 81 2.12 -50.89 4.99
CA PHE A 81 3.38 -50.38 5.56
C PHE A 81 3.81 -51.01 6.90
N SER A 82 4.01 -52.33 6.95
CA SER A 82 4.82 -53.00 8.00
C SER A 82 4.49 -52.70 9.48
N GLY A 83 3.28 -52.25 9.79
CA GLY A 83 2.73 -52.27 11.15
C GLY A 83 3.33 -51.32 12.19
N CYS A 84 2.93 -51.56 13.45
CA CYS A 84 3.45 -50.96 14.69
C CYS A 84 4.99 -50.99 14.80
N ARG A 85 5.65 -51.95 14.12
CA ARG A 85 7.12 -52.09 14.11
C ARG A 85 7.82 -50.83 13.59
N LYS A 86 7.23 -50.14 12.61
CA LYS A 86 7.81 -48.90 12.06
C LYS A 86 7.74 -47.76 13.06
N ILE A 87 6.62 -47.62 13.78
CA ILE A 87 6.45 -46.62 14.85
C ILE A 87 7.46 -46.87 15.99
N ILE A 88 7.59 -48.12 16.42
CA ILE A 88 8.58 -48.52 17.44
C ILE A 88 10.00 -48.18 16.97
N ARG A 89 10.32 -48.41 15.70
CA ARG A 89 11.63 -48.05 15.13
C ARG A 89 11.88 -46.54 15.17
N MET A 90 10.89 -45.73 14.81
CA MET A 90 10.98 -44.27 14.85
C MET A 90 11.21 -43.77 16.27
N MET A 91 10.47 -44.31 17.25
CA MET A 91 10.69 -44.00 18.67
C MET A 91 12.11 -44.35 19.11
N ARG A 92 12.59 -45.56 18.78
CA ARG A 92 13.95 -45.99 19.14
C ARG A 92 15.02 -45.08 18.53
N GLN A 93 14.89 -44.72 17.25
CA GLN A 93 15.83 -43.80 16.61
C GLN A 93 15.83 -42.43 17.29
N SER A 94 14.65 -41.91 17.62
CA SER A 94 14.51 -40.63 18.31
C SER A 94 15.24 -40.62 19.66
N GLN A 95 15.12 -41.69 20.45
CA GLN A 95 15.82 -41.82 21.73
C GLN A 95 17.36 -41.86 21.58
N ILE A 96 17.87 -42.36 20.46
CA ILE A 96 19.31 -42.41 20.19
C ILE A 96 19.85 -41.03 19.82
N PHE A 97 19.11 -40.26 19.02
CA PHE A 97 19.61 -39.02 18.42
C PHE A 97 19.27 -37.74 19.21
N ILE A 98 18.30 -37.78 20.12
CA ILE A 98 17.88 -36.59 20.88
C ILE A 98 18.58 -36.53 22.23
N ASN A 99 19.40 -35.50 22.41
CA ASN A 99 19.93 -35.14 23.73
C ASN A 99 18.89 -34.34 24.52
N LEU A 100 18.54 -34.83 25.71
CA LEU A 100 17.50 -34.28 26.60
C LEU A 100 17.77 -32.81 27.01
N SER A 101 19.03 -32.37 27.00
CA SER A 101 19.38 -31.02 27.48
C SER A 101 18.97 -29.88 26.54
N ASN A 102 18.78 -30.14 25.24
CA ASN A 102 18.55 -29.10 24.21
C ASN A 102 17.54 -29.55 23.13
N ILE A 103 16.47 -30.23 23.54
CA ILE A 103 15.46 -30.81 22.65
C ILE A 103 14.89 -29.76 21.67
N ASP A 104 14.53 -28.57 22.16
CA ASP A 104 13.91 -27.52 21.33
C ASP A 104 14.80 -27.01 20.19
N ASN A 105 16.10 -26.88 20.44
CA ASN A 105 17.04 -26.40 19.42
C ASN A 105 17.29 -27.48 18.36
N TYR A 106 17.49 -28.72 18.80
CA TYR A 106 17.69 -29.85 17.91
C TYR A 106 16.47 -30.10 17.01
N ILE A 107 15.26 -29.99 17.56
CA ILE A 107 14.03 -30.13 16.78
C ILE A 107 13.87 -28.99 15.78
N LYS A 108 14.24 -27.75 16.12
CA LYS A 108 14.26 -26.65 15.15
C LYS A 108 15.23 -26.91 14.00
N GLU A 109 16.40 -27.50 14.27
CA GLU A 109 17.36 -27.90 13.24
C GLU A 109 16.81 -29.01 12.33
N LEU A 110 16.12 -30.01 12.90
CA LEU A 110 15.45 -31.05 12.12
C LEU A 110 14.35 -30.46 11.22
N ILE A 111 13.48 -29.58 11.75
CA ILE A 111 12.44 -28.90 10.97
C ILE A 111 13.07 -28.05 9.85
N ASN A 112 14.17 -27.35 10.14
CA ASN A 112 14.96 -26.62 9.15
C ASN A 112 15.45 -27.52 8.01
N SER A 113 16.01 -28.67 8.36
CA SER A 113 16.50 -29.66 7.41
C SER A 113 15.37 -30.18 6.51
N LEU A 114 14.21 -30.53 7.10
CA LEU A 114 13.04 -30.98 6.36
C LEU A 114 12.51 -29.88 5.42
N ASN A 115 12.37 -28.64 5.90
CA ASN A 115 11.97 -27.50 5.07
C ASN A 115 12.92 -27.29 3.88
N ASN A 116 14.23 -27.37 4.11
CA ASN A 116 15.22 -27.26 3.05
C ASN A 116 15.05 -28.34 1.97
N THR A 117 14.76 -29.59 2.37
CA THR A 117 14.48 -30.66 1.39
C THR A 117 13.18 -30.40 0.63
N TYR A 118 12.11 -29.97 1.31
CA TYR A 118 10.83 -29.62 0.71
C TYR A 118 10.95 -28.49 -0.33
N ILE A 119 11.65 -27.40 0.00
CA ILE A 119 11.89 -26.29 -0.93
C ILE A 119 12.62 -26.79 -2.19
N LYS A 120 13.62 -27.66 -2.04
CA LYS A 120 14.32 -28.25 -3.19
C LYS A 120 13.38 -29.12 -4.03
N ARG A 121 12.46 -29.87 -3.42
CA ARG A 121 11.43 -30.64 -4.16
C ARG A 121 10.49 -29.73 -4.95
N LEU A 122 10.02 -28.63 -4.35
CA LEU A 122 9.20 -27.63 -5.04
C LEU A 122 9.93 -27.01 -6.24
N ILE A 123 11.21 -26.68 -6.08
CA ILE A 123 12.03 -26.15 -7.18
C ILE A 123 12.11 -27.16 -8.32
N ILE A 124 12.35 -28.44 -8.03
CA ILE A 124 12.39 -29.50 -9.05
C ILE A 124 11.03 -29.66 -9.73
N GLN A 125 9.95 -29.75 -8.96
CA GLN A 125 8.59 -29.91 -9.47
C GLN A 125 8.18 -28.75 -10.39
N TYR A 126 8.36 -27.51 -9.93
CA TYR A 126 8.03 -26.34 -10.73
C TYR A 126 9.01 -26.14 -11.88
N GLY A 127 10.29 -26.45 -11.72
CA GLY A 127 11.25 -26.44 -12.83
C GLY A 127 10.82 -27.39 -13.96
N HIS A 128 10.39 -28.60 -13.61
CA HIS A 128 9.87 -29.55 -14.59
C HIS A 128 8.57 -29.06 -15.25
N ASN A 129 7.67 -28.41 -14.50
CA ASN A 129 6.47 -27.79 -15.07
C ASN A 129 6.79 -26.63 -16.01
N ILE A 130 7.84 -25.86 -15.72
CA ILE A 130 8.31 -24.77 -16.61
C ILE A 130 8.86 -25.35 -17.90
N ILE A 131 9.68 -26.41 -17.82
CA ILE A 131 10.19 -27.13 -19.00
C ILE A 131 9.03 -27.66 -19.86
N LYS A 132 8.02 -28.30 -19.23
CA LYS A 132 6.81 -28.78 -19.92
C LYS A 132 6.07 -27.67 -20.66
N LEU A 133 5.96 -26.48 -20.07
CA LEU A 133 5.34 -25.31 -20.71
C LEU A 133 6.14 -24.82 -21.94
N GLY A 134 7.47 -25.00 -21.94
CA GLY A 134 8.31 -24.66 -23.09
C GLY A 134 8.05 -25.55 -24.32
N TYR A 135 7.68 -26.81 -24.11
CA TYR A 135 7.36 -27.76 -25.20
C TYR A 135 5.94 -27.61 -25.75
N THR A 136 5.03 -26.93 -25.05
CA THR A 136 3.64 -26.76 -25.50
C THR A 136 3.54 -25.61 -26.52
N SER A 137 3.46 -25.94 -27.81
CA SER A 137 3.42 -24.98 -28.93
C SER A 137 2.14 -24.14 -29.04
N LEU A 138 1.03 -24.60 -28.45
CA LEU A 138 -0.30 -23.96 -28.58
C LEU A 138 -0.55 -22.79 -27.61
N ILE A 139 0.37 -22.49 -26.70
CA ILE A 139 0.16 -21.53 -25.61
C ILE A 139 0.88 -20.21 -25.91
N ASP A 140 0.18 -19.07 -25.75
CA ASP A 140 0.80 -17.73 -25.88
C ASP A 140 1.96 -17.55 -24.88
N ASN A 141 3.11 -17.08 -25.38
CA ASN A 141 4.32 -16.76 -24.62
C ASN A 141 4.02 -15.89 -23.37
N LYS A 142 3.03 -15.00 -23.45
CA LYS A 142 2.62 -14.15 -22.31
C LYS A 142 1.98 -14.96 -21.17
N TYR A 143 1.25 -16.02 -21.49
CA TYR A 143 0.65 -16.91 -20.48
C TYR A 143 1.74 -17.76 -19.82
N ILE A 144 2.68 -18.29 -20.60
CA ILE A 144 3.85 -19.03 -20.10
C ILE A 144 4.62 -18.16 -19.09
N TYR A 145 4.95 -16.92 -19.46
CA TYR A 145 5.62 -15.97 -18.57
C TYR A 145 4.88 -15.74 -17.24
N LYS A 146 3.55 -15.55 -17.28
CA LYS A 146 2.74 -15.39 -16.06
C LYS A 146 2.77 -16.64 -15.19
N LYS A 147 2.70 -17.83 -15.79
CA LYS A 147 2.69 -19.10 -15.06
C LYS A 147 4.05 -19.36 -14.39
N ILE A 148 5.16 -19.03 -15.07
CA ILE A 148 6.51 -19.05 -14.50
C ILE A 148 6.60 -18.11 -13.29
N LEU A 149 6.14 -16.87 -13.42
CA LEU A 149 6.15 -15.91 -12.31
C LEU A 149 5.36 -16.41 -11.09
N LEU A 150 4.21 -17.07 -11.32
CA LEU A 150 3.43 -17.65 -10.23
C LEU A 150 4.20 -18.75 -9.49
N TYR A 151 4.86 -19.67 -10.20
CA TYR A 151 5.68 -20.71 -9.58
C TYR A 151 6.84 -20.14 -8.76
N ILE A 152 7.55 -19.15 -9.28
CA ILE A 152 8.64 -18.47 -8.55
C ILE A 152 8.09 -17.81 -7.28
N LYS A 153 6.92 -17.16 -7.37
CA LYS A 153 6.29 -16.49 -6.24
C LYS A 153 5.88 -17.48 -5.14
N PHE A 154 5.41 -18.67 -5.48
CA PHE A 154 5.10 -19.71 -4.48
C PHE A 154 6.37 -20.14 -3.72
N ILE A 155 7.48 -20.35 -4.42
CA ILE A 155 8.77 -20.68 -3.78
C ILE A 155 9.22 -19.54 -2.87
N GLU A 156 9.12 -18.29 -3.33
CA GLU A 156 9.50 -17.10 -2.55
C GLU A 156 8.69 -16.98 -1.25
N ILE A 157 7.38 -17.26 -1.30
CA ILE A 157 6.51 -17.24 -0.12
C ILE A 157 6.94 -18.29 0.90
N GLU A 158 7.22 -19.53 0.48
CA GLU A 158 7.65 -20.60 1.38
C GLU A 158 9.01 -20.30 2.05
N ILE A 159 9.98 -19.75 1.30
CA ILE A 159 11.28 -19.32 1.84
C ILE A 159 11.11 -18.18 2.86
N ASN A 160 10.25 -17.21 2.57
CA ASN A 160 10.07 -16.02 3.41
C ASN A 160 9.20 -16.28 4.65
N ASN A 161 8.23 -17.20 4.59
CA ASN A 161 7.38 -17.55 5.72
C ASN A 161 8.21 -18.14 6.88
N TYR A 162 9.20 -18.98 6.57
CA TYR A 162 10.09 -19.56 7.58
C TYR A 162 10.86 -18.50 8.39
N LYS A 163 11.16 -17.34 7.80
CA LYS A 163 11.89 -16.24 8.46
C LYS A 163 11.01 -15.20 9.16
N ASN A 164 9.69 -15.15 8.91
CA ASN A 164 8.88 -13.95 9.20
C ASN A 164 7.56 -14.15 9.96
N LEU A 165 7.16 -15.38 10.30
CA LEU A 165 5.84 -15.62 10.93
C LEU A 165 5.62 -14.86 12.26
N ASN A 166 6.67 -14.58 13.04
CA ASN A 166 6.54 -13.88 14.33
C ASN A 166 6.89 -12.39 14.33
N LYS A 167 7.31 -11.79 13.21
CA LYS A 167 7.74 -10.37 13.19
C LYS A 167 6.61 -9.34 12.99
N ARG A 168 5.38 -9.77 12.67
CA ARG A 168 4.28 -8.84 12.30
C ARG A 168 3.33 -8.48 13.44
N ILE A 169 3.39 -9.16 14.58
CA ILE A 169 2.65 -8.78 15.78
C ILE A 169 3.71 -8.42 16.82
N THR A 170 3.91 -7.12 17.04
CA THR A 170 4.83 -6.63 18.08
C THR A 170 4.04 -6.47 19.38
N ASN A 171 4.56 -7.00 20.48
CA ASN A 171 3.91 -6.83 21.77
C ASN A 171 4.03 -5.35 22.20
N ILE A 172 2.93 -4.75 22.65
CA ILE A 172 2.94 -3.38 23.19
C ILE A 172 3.97 -3.26 24.33
N LYS A 173 4.18 -4.32 25.13
CA LYS A 173 5.20 -4.33 26.19
C LYS A 173 6.61 -4.15 25.63
N GLU A 174 6.94 -4.79 24.50
CA GLU A 174 8.24 -4.65 23.82
C GLU A 174 8.39 -3.28 23.16
N LEU A 175 7.32 -2.76 22.55
CA LEU A 175 7.35 -1.41 21.98
C LEU A 175 7.51 -0.33 23.04
N LEU A 176 6.84 -0.50 24.19
CA LEU A 176 6.94 0.41 25.33
C LEU A 176 8.32 0.33 25.97
N SER A 177 8.87 -0.87 26.20
CA SER A 177 10.21 -1.00 26.76
C SER A 177 11.24 -0.35 25.83
N PHE A 178 11.18 -0.62 24.53
CA PHE A 178 12.08 0.00 23.56
C PHE A 178 11.91 1.52 23.49
N LYS A 179 10.68 2.03 23.52
CA LYS A 179 10.40 3.47 23.47
C LYS A 179 10.80 4.20 24.76
N LEU A 180 10.56 3.60 25.92
CA LEU A 180 10.95 4.15 27.22
C LEU A 180 12.47 4.15 27.39
N LEU A 181 13.16 3.09 26.94
CA LEU A 181 14.62 3.04 26.92
C LEU A 181 15.20 4.16 26.05
N LYS A 182 14.62 4.40 24.86
CA LYS A 182 15.03 5.52 23.99
C LYS A 182 14.80 6.90 24.61
N ILE A 183 13.71 7.08 25.36
CA ILE A 183 13.41 8.36 26.02
C ILE A 183 14.35 8.59 27.21
N LYS A 184 14.60 7.56 28.03
CA LYS A 184 15.43 7.67 29.24
C LYS A 184 16.92 7.76 28.93
N TYR A 185 17.37 7.11 27.86
CA TYR A 185 18.77 7.05 27.47
C TYR A 185 18.96 7.38 25.98
N PRO A 186 18.87 8.66 25.60
CA PRO A 186 18.97 9.07 24.19
C PRO A 186 20.31 8.74 23.53
N ASN A 187 21.37 8.48 24.31
CA ASN A 187 22.74 8.26 23.83
C ASN A 187 23.16 6.78 23.74
N ILE A 188 22.29 5.82 24.08
CA ILE A 188 22.64 4.38 24.07
C ILE A 188 22.82 3.81 22.64
N ASP A 189 22.36 4.51 21.60
CA ASP A 189 22.54 4.07 20.20
C ASP A 189 23.97 4.29 19.66
N ASN A 190 24.90 4.88 20.43
CA ASN A 190 26.27 5.17 19.94
C ASN A 190 27.26 4.01 20.03
N SER A 191 26.92 2.88 20.66
CA SER A 191 27.86 1.75 20.80
C SER A 191 27.44 0.52 19.99
N LYS A 192 28.06 0.39 18.82
CA LYS A 192 28.37 -0.87 18.11
C LYS A 192 27.17 -1.77 17.75
N ASN A 193 26.48 -1.44 16.66
CA ASN A 193 26.27 -2.32 15.50
C ASN A 193 25.25 -1.74 14.49
N ILE A 194 25.75 -1.44 13.29
CA ILE A 194 25.12 -1.36 11.97
C ILE A 194 23.60 -1.63 11.94
N ILE A 195 22.78 -0.62 12.23
CA ILE A 195 21.48 -0.42 11.58
C ILE A 195 21.36 1.07 11.32
N THR A 196 21.45 1.42 10.04
CA THR A 196 21.25 2.73 9.43
C THR A 196 20.37 3.67 10.26
N HIS A 197 21.01 4.63 10.95
CA HIS A 197 20.29 5.80 11.45
C HIS A 197 19.53 6.41 10.27
N SER A 198 18.20 6.31 10.32
CA SER A 198 17.33 7.01 9.38
C SER A 198 17.49 8.51 9.66
N LYS A 199 18.52 9.10 9.05
CA LYS A 199 18.82 10.53 9.10
C LYS A 199 17.55 11.24 8.65
N LEU A 200 16.95 12.03 9.54
CA LEU A 200 15.72 12.77 9.24
C LEU A 200 15.99 13.68 8.04
N VAL A 201 15.34 13.40 6.91
CA VAL A 201 15.50 14.19 5.69
C VAL A 201 14.83 15.53 5.92
N LYS A 202 15.50 16.63 5.63
CA LYS A 202 14.96 18.00 5.79
C LYS A 202 14.78 18.62 4.41
N SER A 203 13.72 19.40 4.20
CA SER A 203 13.46 20.07 2.92
C SER A 203 14.49 21.16 2.60
N GLY A 204 15.16 21.71 3.62
CA GLY A 204 16.08 22.84 3.49
C GLY A 204 15.41 24.20 3.67
N PHE A 205 14.08 24.24 3.70
CA PHE A 205 13.31 25.42 4.07
C PHE A 205 12.98 25.35 5.56
N GLN A 206 13.68 26.14 6.38
CA GLN A 206 13.55 26.11 7.84
C GLN A 206 12.10 26.28 8.31
N THR A 207 11.35 27.21 7.72
CA THR A 207 9.95 27.45 8.04
C THR A 207 9.07 26.24 7.73
N LEU A 208 9.29 25.58 6.59
CA LEU A 208 8.57 24.36 6.23
C LEU A 208 8.96 23.20 7.13
N ASP A 209 10.25 23.01 7.38
CA ASP A 209 10.79 21.96 8.23
C ASP A 209 10.32 22.07 9.68
N LEU A 210 10.10 23.29 10.20
CA LEU A 210 9.52 23.53 11.53
C LEU A 210 8.06 23.06 11.62
N ILE A 211 7.28 23.19 10.54
CA ILE A 211 5.87 22.78 10.54
C ILE A 211 5.75 21.27 10.28
N THR A 212 6.55 20.72 9.37
CA THR A 212 6.48 19.30 8.98
C THR A 212 7.36 18.38 9.82
N ASN A 213 8.25 18.94 10.65
CA ASN A 213 9.35 18.23 11.31
C ASN A 213 10.24 17.49 10.29
N GLY A 214 10.57 18.17 9.18
CA GLY A 214 11.28 17.60 8.03
C GLY A 214 10.38 16.75 7.13
N LEU A 215 10.98 15.79 6.44
CA LEU A 215 10.36 14.87 5.49
C LEU A 215 10.38 13.45 6.10
N PRO A 216 9.32 13.06 6.84
CA PRO A 216 9.31 11.80 7.60
C PRO A 216 9.39 10.56 6.70
N ASN A 217 10.21 9.60 7.14
CA ASN A 217 10.38 8.31 6.46
C ASN A 217 9.08 7.49 6.47
N GLY A 218 8.78 6.83 5.35
CA GLY A 218 7.56 6.04 5.21
C GLY A 218 6.32 6.84 4.87
N ASN A 219 6.45 8.16 4.70
CA ASN A 219 5.34 9.03 4.34
C ASN A 219 5.29 9.36 2.85
N LEU A 220 4.05 9.48 2.36
CA LEU A 220 3.73 10.03 1.05
C LEU A 220 3.39 11.52 1.21
N ILE A 221 4.17 12.35 0.54
CA ILE A 221 4.10 13.82 0.60
C ILE A 221 3.63 14.31 -0.77
N VAL A 222 2.44 14.91 -0.83
CA VAL A 222 1.89 15.46 -2.07
C VAL A 222 2.13 16.95 -2.13
N ILE A 223 2.81 17.44 -3.17
CA ILE A 223 2.93 18.87 -3.47
C ILE A 223 1.99 19.19 -4.62
N ALA A 224 1.01 20.05 -4.37
CA ALA A 224 -0.02 20.38 -5.32
C ALA A 224 -0.10 21.87 -5.63
N GLY A 225 -0.65 22.20 -6.80
CA GLY A 225 -0.76 23.58 -7.26
C GLY A 225 -1.24 23.67 -8.70
N ARG A 226 -1.63 24.88 -9.12
CA ARG A 226 -1.97 25.15 -10.53
C ARG A 226 -0.72 25.06 -11.44
N PRO A 227 -0.90 24.96 -12.77
CA PRO A 227 0.20 25.13 -13.71
C PRO A 227 0.98 26.43 -13.45
N SER A 228 2.29 26.42 -13.69
CA SER A 228 3.16 27.60 -13.60
C SER A 228 3.29 28.27 -12.22
N VAL A 229 2.81 27.62 -11.14
CA VAL A 229 3.02 28.07 -9.75
C VAL A 229 4.41 27.70 -9.23
N GLY A 230 5.14 26.79 -9.89
CA GLY A 230 6.50 26.41 -9.49
C GLY A 230 6.61 25.11 -8.68
N LYS A 231 5.68 24.17 -8.83
CA LYS A 231 5.72 22.84 -8.20
C LYS A 231 7.05 22.12 -8.44
N THR A 232 7.44 21.98 -9.70
CA THR A 232 8.69 21.33 -10.13
C THR A 232 9.91 22.10 -9.60
N SER A 233 9.88 23.43 -9.68
CA SER A 233 10.95 24.27 -9.13
C SER A 233 11.13 24.05 -7.63
N LEU A 234 10.03 23.98 -6.85
CA LEU A 234 10.11 23.70 -5.41
C LEU A 234 10.70 22.29 -5.16
N ALA A 235 10.25 21.29 -5.91
CA ALA A 235 10.75 19.93 -5.80
C ALA A 235 12.25 19.83 -6.10
N ILE A 236 12.73 20.55 -7.11
CA ILE A 236 14.16 20.63 -7.46
C ILE A 236 14.94 21.39 -6.39
N ASN A 237 14.40 22.46 -5.80
CA ASN A 237 15.06 23.16 -4.70
C ASN A 237 15.17 22.27 -3.45
N ILE A 238 14.14 21.47 -3.14
CA ILE A 238 14.20 20.45 -2.07
C ILE A 238 15.27 19.41 -2.39
N ALA A 239 15.33 18.92 -3.64
CA ALA A 239 16.34 17.96 -4.08
C ALA A 239 17.76 18.55 -3.95
N TYR A 240 17.96 19.79 -4.40
CA TYR A 240 19.21 20.52 -4.25
C TYR A 240 19.61 20.66 -2.77
N ASN A 241 18.72 21.15 -1.92
CA ASN A 241 19.03 21.34 -0.51
C ASN A 241 19.36 20.01 0.21
N THR A 242 18.57 18.97 -0.02
CA THR A 242 18.81 17.65 0.57
C THR A 242 20.13 17.04 0.10
N PHE A 243 20.45 17.18 -1.18
CA PHE A 243 21.70 16.69 -1.76
C PHE A 243 22.92 17.42 -1.19
N PHE A 244 22.94 18.75 -1.28
CA PHE A 244 24.12 19.55 -0.92
C PHE A 244 24.31 19.69 0.59
N TYR A 245 23.24 19.90 1.37
CA TYR A 245 23.36 20.11 2.82
C TYR A 245 23.41 18.80 3.61
N GLN A 246 22.65 17.77 3.20
CA GLN A 246 22.56 16.53 3.99
C GLN A 246 23.42 15.39 3.44
N ARG A 247 23.96 15.53 2.21
CA ARG A 247 24.80 14.54 1.51
C ARG A 247 24.08 13.20 1.32
N ILE A 248 22.88 13.28 0.73
CA ILE A 248 21.97 12.16 0.57
C ILE A 248 21.77 11.85 -0.91
N SER A 249 21.70 10.56 -1.27
CA SER A 249 21.34 10.14 -2.63
C SER A 249 19.84 10.20 -2.89
N ILE A 250 19.48 10.70 -4.06
CA ILE A 250 18.10 11.04 -4.45
C ILE A 250 17.74 10.29 -5.72
N CYS A 251 16.50 9.81 -5.80
CA CYS A 251 15.92 9.27 -7.03
C CYS A 251 14.80 10.20 -7.51
N PHE A 252 14.93 10.71 -8.73
CA PHE A 252 14.01 11.67 -9.34
C PHE A 252 13.38 11.04 -10.59
N PHE A 253 12.06 10.84 -10.58
CA PHE A 253 11.28 10.47 -11.75
C PHE A 253 10.71 11.74 -12.37
N SER A 254 11.25 12.12 -13.52
CA SER A 254 10.84 13.30 -14.29
C SER A 254 10.03 12.87 -15.49
N LEU A 255 8.71 12.76 -15.32
CA LEU A 255 7.79 12.30 -16.37
C LEU A 255 7.39 13.43 -17.33
N GLU A 256 7.55 14.69 -16.92
CA GLU A 256 7.23 15.87 -17.74
C GLU A 256 8.46 16.49 -18.41
N MET A 257 9.60 16.52 -17.72
CA MET A 257 10.84 17.14 -18.21
C MET A 257 11.93 16.11 -18.53
N SER A 258 12.84 16.44 -19.44
CA SER A 258 14.01 15.61 -19.71
C SER A 258 15.06 15.67 -18.59
N SER A 259 15.89 14.64 -18.50
CA SER A 259 17.03 14.59 -17.55
C SER A 259 17.97 15.79 -17.68
N LYS A 260 18.21 16.26 -18.92
CA LYS A 260 19.02 17.45 -19.21
C LYS A 260 18.40 18.73 -18.64
N GLU A 261 17.09 18.91 -18.77
CA GLU A 261 16.42 20.09 -18.24
C GLU A 261 16.37 20.08 -16.71
N VAL A 262 16.19 18.91 -16.08
CA VAL A 262 16.29 18.77 -14.62
C VAL A 262 17.69 19.15 -14.15
N LEU A 263 18.74 18.64 -14.82
CA LEU A 263 20.12 18.99 -14.52
C LEU A 263 20.37 20.49 -14.66
N ASN A 264 19.96 21.11 -15.78
CA ASN A 264 20.11 22.54 -15.99
C ASN A 264 19.42 23.36 -14.91
N ARG A 265 18.25 22.94 -14.43
CA ARG A 265 17.57 23.59 -13.30
C ARG A 265 18.32 23.42 -11.99
N ILE A 266 18.89 22.25 -11.69
CA ILE A 266 19.73 22.06 -10.50
C ILE A 266 20.94 23.01 -10.52
N ILE A 267 21.63 23.10 -11.67
CA ILE A 267 22.77 24.00 -11.81
C ILE A 267 22.32 25.46 -11.71
N SER A 268 21.17 25.80 -12.33
CA SER A 268 20.60 27.15 -12.27
C SER A 268 20.28 27.58 -10.84
N VAL A 269 19.68 26.67 -10.05
CA VAL A 269 19.39 26.89 -8.63
C VAL A 269 20.68 27.09 -7.83
N SER A 270 21.71 26.30 -8.12
CA SER A 270 22.99 26.38 -7.41
C SER A 270 23.82 27.63 -7.72
N CYS A 271 23.76 28.14 -8.96
CA CYS A 271 24.51 29.33 -9.38
C CYS A 271 23.68 30.62 -9.24
N SER A 272 22.36 30.52 -9.06
CA SER A 272 21.42 31.64 -9.23
C SER A 272 21.55 32.30 -10.61
N LEU A 273 21.77 31.51 -11.67
CA LEU A 273 21.96 31.97 -13.05
C LEU A 273 21.00 31.27 -14.00
N ASN A 274 20.57 31.94 -15.06
CA ASN A 274 19.74 31.33 -16.10
C ASN A 274 20.61 30.68 -17.20
N ILE A 275 20.82 29.38 -17.08
CA ILE A 275 21.73 28.59 -17.95
C ILE A 275 21.10 28.28 -19.31
N ASN A 276 19.78 28.40 -19.46
CA ASN A 276 19.08 28.02 -20.69
C ASN A 276 19.23 29.03 -21.83
N LYS A 277 19.82 30.22 -21.57
CA LYS A 277 20.12 31.20 -22.62
C LYS A 277 21.58 31.05 -23.04
N ASN A 278 21.85 31.16 -24.35
CA ASN A 278 23.17 31.34 -24.96
C ASN A 278 23.87 32.62 -24.44
N SER A 279 24.09 32.68 -23.14
CA SER A 279 24.68 33.78 -22.42
C SER A 279 26.18 33.52 -22.39
N LYS A 280 26.96 34.53 -22.76
CA LYS A 280 28.41 34.50 -22.57
C LYS A 280 28.66 34.50 -21.07
N LEU A 281 29.00 33.34 -20.52
CA LEU A 281 29.32 33.18 -19.11
C LEU A 281 30.63 33.92 -18.81
N SER A 282 30.66 34.66 -17.71
CA SER A 282 31.92 35.22 -17.21
C SER A 282 32.85 34.12 -16.72
N LYS A 283 34.16 34.42 -16.60
CA LYS A 283 35.15 33.45 -16.09
C LYS A 283 34.81 32.97 -14.67
N ASP A 284 34.23 33.84 -13.84
CA ASP A 284 33.89 33.51 -12.46
C ASP A 284 32.60 32.67 -12.37
N GLU A 285 31.60 32.96 -13.20
CA GLU A 285 30.40 32.11 -13.32
C GLU A 285 30.77 30.69 -13.78
N TRP A 286 31.69 30.58 -14.74
CA TRP A 286 32.19 29.28 -15.19
C TRP A 286 32.91 28.52 -14.08
N ARG A 287 33.75 29.20 -13.27
CA ARG A 287 34.41 28.59 -12.11
C ARG A 287 33.40 28.04 -11.10
N ASN A 288 32.35 28.80 -10.81
CA ASN A 288 31.27 28.36 -9.90
C ASN A 288 30.57 27.11 -10.43
N ILE A 289 30.22 27.08 -11.72
CA ILE A 289 29.61 25.91 -12.37
C ILE A 289 30.51 24.68 -12.25
N VAL A 290 31.82 24.83 -12.51
CA VAL A 290 32.79 23.72 -12.40
C VAL A 290 32.87 23.19 -10.97
N GLU A 291 32.86 24.06 -9.95
CA GLU A 291 32.87 23.63 -8.55
C GLU A 291 31.60 22.86 -8.17
N ILE A 292 30.44 23.33 -8.63
CA ILE A 292 29.16 22.66 -8.41
C ILE A 292 29.14 21.29 -9.10
N CYS A 293 29.62 21.19 -10.34
CA CYS A 293 29.72 19.92 -11.06
C CYS A 293 30.63 18.92 -10.30
N LYS A 294 31.77 19.38 -9.75
CA LYS A 294 32.62 18.54 -8.89
C LYS A 294 31.88 18.05 -7.65
N ARG A 295 31.05 18.89 -7.03
CA ARG A 295 30.21 18.50 -5.89
C ARG A 295 29.10 17.51 -6.28
N LEU A 296 28.46 17.69 -7.44
CA LEU A 296 27.45 16.77 -7.96
C LEU A 296 28.02 15.38 -8.23
N LEU A 297 29.30 15.26 -8.57
CA LEU A 297 29.98 13.97 -8.74
C LEU A 297 30.23 13.22 -7.41
N SER A 298 30.14 13.89 -6.25
CA SER A 298 30.48 13.28 -4.96
C SER A 298 29.41 12.32 -4.42
N HIS A 299 28.14 12.49 -4.80
CA HIS A 299 27.01 11.69 -4.33
C HIS A 299 26.05 11.39 -5.49
N ASN A 300 25.32 10.28 -5.42
CA ASN A 300 24.51 9.84 -6.55
C ASN A 300 23.13 10.54 -6.59
N ILE A 301 22.84 11.23 -7.70
CA ILE A 301 21.49 11.63 -8.10
C ILE A 301 21.06 10.74 -9.27
N TYR A 302 20.02 9.94 -9.09
CA TYR A 302 19.45 9.12 -10.14
C TYR A 302 18.26 9.84 -10.77
N ILE A 303 18.33 10.12 -12.07
CA ILE A 303 17.23 10.73 -12.82
C ILE A 303 16.68 9.71 -13.82
N ASN A 304 15.36 9.54 -13.82
CA ASN A 304 14.64 8.74 -14.82
C ASN A 304 13.63 9.64 -15.54
N ASP A 305 13.84 9.86 -16.83
CA ASP A 305 13.01 10.69 -17.72
C ASP A 305 12.21 9.88 -18.73
N LYS A 306 12.00 8.58 -18.47
CA LYS A 306 11.19 7.74 -19.35
C LYS A 306 9.73 8.23 -19.33
N TYR A 307 9.14 8.41 -20.51
CA TYR A 307 7.72 8.73 -20.64
C TYR A 307 6.84 7.51 -20.35
N ASN A 308 5.58 7.75 -19.98
CA ASN A 308 4.54 6.72 -19.88
C ASN A 308 4.92 5.56 -18.95
N ILE A 309 5.38 5.88 -17.75
CA ILE A 309 5.84 4.89 -16.78
C ILE A 309 4.65 4.28 -16.02
N ASP A 310 4.60 2.94 -15.98
CA ASP A 310 3.70 2.19 -15.11
C ASP A 310 4.19 2.22 -13.65
N ILE A 311 3.27 2.32 -12.70
CA ILE A 311 3.56 2.26 -11.25
C ILE A 311 4.38 1.02 -10.87
N ASN A 312 4.17 -0.12 -11.56
CA ASN A 312 4.95 -1.35 -11.35
C ASN A 312 6.46 -1.13 -11.62
N TYR A 313 6.80 -0.34 -12.63
CA TYR A 313 8.19 -0.05 -13.00
C TYR A 313 8.86 0.87 -11.98
N ILE A 314 8.14 1.88 -11.48
CA ILE A 314 8.62 2.74 -10.38
C ILE A 314 8.95 1.89 -9.15
N GLU A 315 8.06 0.98 -8.76
CA GLU A 315 8.29 0.08 -7.62
C GLU A 315 9.49 -0.85 -7.85
N TYR A 316 9.64 -1.41 -9.05
CA TYR A 316 10.76 -2.29 -9.38
C TYR A 316 12.10 -1.56 -9.29
N LEU A 317 12.21 -0.40 -9.96
CA LEU A 317 13.45 0.38 -9.96
C LEU A 317 13.83 0.88 -8.57
N THR A 318 12.88 1.46 -7.83
CA THR A 318 13.15 2.01 -6.50
C THR A 318 13.55 0.92 -5.50
N LYS A 319 12.95 -0.29 -5.58
CA LYS A 319 13.35 -1.45 -4.76
C LYS A 319 14.76 -1.93 -5.13
N ASN A 320 15.11 -1.97 -6.41
CA ASN A 320 16.44 -2.39 -6.84
C ASN A 320 17.51 -1.35 -6.48
N LEU A 321 17.23 -0.07 -6.68
CA LEU A 321 18.10 1.01 -6.24
C LEU A 321 18.30 0.95 -4.73
N LYS A 322 17.24 0.80 -3.94
CA LYS A 322 17.39 0.70 -2.47
C LYS A 322 18.20 -0.52 -2.00
N LYS A 323 18.27 -1.59 -2.78
CA LYS A 323 19.12 -2.76 -2.48
C LYS A 323 20.59 -2.53 -2.83
N ASN A 324 20.85 -1.81 -3.92
CA ASN A 324 22.19 -1.66 -4.48
C ASN A 324 22.85 -0.31 -4.13
N SER A 325 22.07 0.68 -3.70
CA SER A 325 22.51 2.04 -3.40
C SER A 325 21.70 2.67 -2.26
N ASP A 326 22.31 3.63 -1.56
CA ASP A 326 21.73 4.31 -0.40
C ASP A 326 20.84 5.50 -0.77
N ILE A 327 19.80 5.26 -1.57
CA ILE A 327 18.77 6.28 -1.81
C ILE A 327 18.03 6.58 -0.50
N SER A 328 17.79 7.87 -0.22
CA SER A 328 17.00 8.29 0.95
C SER A 328 15.83 9.23 0.67
N LEU A 329 15.66 9.68 -0.58
CA LEU A 329 14.50 10.47 -1.01
C LEU A 329 14.09 10.06 -2.42
N ILE A 330 12.78 9.93 -2.65
CA ILE A 330 12.20 9.71 -3.98
C ILE A 330 11.30 10.90 -4.32
N ILE A 331 11.50 11.48 -5.50
CA ILE A 331 10.68 12.57 -6.04
C ILE A 331 10.06 12.10 -7.36
N ILE A 332 8.76 12.34 -7.55
CA ILE A 332 8.03 11.96 -8.77
C ILE A 332 7.28 13.18 -9.30
N ASP A 333 7.61 13.60 -10.52
CA ASP A 333 6.99 14.73 -11.23
C ASP A 333 6.36 14.23 -12.55
N TYR A 334 5.06 14.08 -12.69
CA TYR A 334 3.96 14.29 -11.73
C TYR A 334 2.96 13.12 -11.76
N LEU A 335 2.13 13.01 -10.72
CA LEU A 335 1.19 11.92 -10.48
C LEU A 335 0.33 11.57 -11.69
N GLN A 336 -0.21 12.59 -12.37
CA GLN A 336 -1.12 12.40 -13.49
C GLN A 336 -0.45 11.91 -14.77
N LEU A 337 0.86 11.67 -14.83
CA LEU A 337 1.53 11.01 -15.96
C LEU A 337 1.88 9.54 -15.70
N ILE A 338 1.67 9.05 -14.47
CA ILE A 338 1.87 7.63 -14.17
C ILE A 338 0.75 6.83 -14.84
N GLU A 339 1.14 5.85 -15.66
CA GLU A 339 0.20 4.97 -16.34
C GLU A 339 -0.21 3.79 -15.48
N PHE A 340 -1.37 3.22 -15.83
CA PHE A 340 -1.92 2.04 -15.19
C PHE A 340 -2.10 0.91 -16.21
N SER A 341 -1.22 -0.08 -16.18
CA SER A 341 -1.23 -1.16 -17.18
C SER A 341 -2.04 -2.40 -16.72
N LEU A 342 -3.37 -2.29 -16.58
CA LEU A 342 -4.24 -3.47 -16.49
C LEU A 342 -5.00 -3.69 -17.81
N ARG A 343 -4.66 -4.77 -18.53
CA ARG A 343 -5.26 -5.17 -19.82
C ARG A 343 -6.78 -5.45 -19.76
N SER A 344 -7.37 -5.58 -18.58
CA SER A 344 -8.83 -5.74 -18.38
C SER A 344 -9.57 -4.44 -18.09
N ALA A 345 -8.89 -3.29 -17.98
CA ALA A 345 -9.49 -2.01 -17.65
C ALA A 345 -9.85 -1.22 -18.91
N LYS A 346 -10.91 -1.62 -19.62
CA LYS A 346 -11.62 -0.66 -20.48
C LYS A 346 -12.30 0.37 -19.55
N LYS A 347 -11.66 1.55 -19.43
CA LYS A 347 -12.15 2.82 -18.86
C LYS A 347 -12.42 2.85 -17.33
N LEU A 348 -11.37 2.77 -16.53
CA LEU A 348 -11.42 3.34 -15.17
C LEU A 348 -11.51 4.87 -15.26
N ASN A 349 -12.06 5.52 -14.24
CA ASN A 349 -11.97 6.98 -14.16
C ASN A 349 -10.57 7.38 -13.76
N ARG A 350 -10.11 8.53 -14.29
CA ARG A 350 -8.82 9.10 -13.92
C ARG A 350 -8.67 9.30 -12.40
N SER A 351 -9.71 9.72 -11.68
CA SER A 351 -9.68 9.77 -10.20
C SER A 351 -9.38 8.43 -9.53
N GLN A 352 -9.89 7.32 -10.07
CA GLN A 352 -9.69 5.98 -9.51
C GLN A 352 -8.30 5.45 -9.83
N GLU A 353 -7.82 5.71 -11.05
CA GLU A 353 -6.44 5.41 -11.45
C GLU A 353 -5.47 6.15 -10.52
N LEU A 354 -5.66 7.45 -10.33
CA LEU A 354 -4.84 8.26 -9.45
C LEU A 354 -4.93 7.79 -7.98
N GLY A 355 -6.12 7.48 -7.48
CA GLY A 355 -6.31 6.94 -6.12
C GLY A 355 -5.61 5.58 -5.91
N TYR A 356 -5.61 4.73 -6.94
CA TYR A 356 -4.86 3.47 -6.91
C TYR A 356 -3.34 3.72 -6.89
N ILE A 357 -2.86 4.62 -7.75
CA ILE A 357 -1.44 4.98 -7.85
C ILE A 357 -0.96 5.58 -6.53
N THR A 358 -1.71 6.51 -5.91
CA THR A 358 -1.32 7.11 -4.62
C THR A 358 -1.29 6.08 -3.51
N ARG A 359 -2.24 5.13 -3.46
CA ARG A 359 -2.19 4.03 -2.48
C ARG A 359 -0.92 3.20 -2.64
N ARG A 360 -0.56 2.84 -3.87
CA ARG A 360 0.65 2.05 -4.14
C ARG A 360 1.92 2.78 -3.76
N LEU A 361 2.00 4.07 -4.06
CA LEU A 361 3.13 4.91 -3.64
C LEU A 361 3.22 5.03 -2.12
N LYS A 362 2.09 5.13 -1.40
CA LYS A 362 2.08 5.10 0.06
C LYS A 362 2.61 3.78 0.61
N LEU A 363 2.18 2.64 0.06
CA LEU A 363 2.69 1.33 0.44
C LEU A 363 4.18 1.18 0.12
N LEU A 364 4.63 1.72 -1.02
CA LEU A 364 6.04 1.75 -1.42
C LEU A 364 6.87 2.58 -0.43
N ALA A 365 6.41 3.77 -0.04
CA ALA A 365 7.09 4.61 0.95
C ALA A 365 7.29 3.85 2.27
N GLN A 366 6.22 3.22 2.78
CA GLN A 366 6.27 2.43 4.02
C GLN A 366 7.19 1.22 3.91
N LEU A 367 7.18 0.53 2.77
CA LEU A 367 8.02 -0.63 2.51
C LEU A 367 9.51 -0.26 2.49
N LEU A 368 9.85 0.81 1.78
CA LEU A 368 11.24 1.29 1.67
C LEU A 368 11.70 2.06 2.92
N LYS A 369 10.77 2.48 3.78
CA LYS A 369 11.01 3.38 4.91
C LYS A 369 11.69 4.68 4.48
N LEU A 370 11.26 5.24 3.34
CA LEU A 370 11.77 6.49 2.76
C LEU A 370 10.63 7.49 2.53
N PRO A 371 10.90 8.80 2.58
CA PRO A 371 9.96 9.81 2.11
C PRO A 371 9.80 9.72 0.58
N ILE A 372 8.55 9.76 0.12
CA ILE A 372 8.21 9.89 -1.31
C ILE A 372 7.47 11.21 -1.50
N ILE A 373 8.06 12.13 -2.26
CA ILE A 373 7.42 13.35 -2.71
C ILE A 373 6.81 13.11 -4.08
N ILE A 374 5.54 13.43 -4.25
CA ILE A 374 4.87 13.39 -5.55
C ILE A 374 4.18 14.70 -5.88
N LEU A 375 4.38 15.17 -7.09
CA LEU A 375 3.74 16.40 -7.57
C LEU A 375 2.36 16.08 -8.14
N SER A 376 1.37 16.92 -7.86
CA SER A 376 0.01 16.78 -8.38
C SER A 376 -0.52 18.11 -8.88
N GLN A 377 -1.21 18.10 -10.02
CA GLN A 377 -1.95 19.27 -10.48
C GLN A 377 -3.31 19.39 -9.77
N LEU A 378 -3.77 20.63 -9.53
CA LEU A 378 -5.13 20.93 -9.06
C LEU A 378 -6.11 21.09 -10.23
N ASN A 379 -7.38 20.75 -9.97
CA ASN A 379 -8.46 20.93 -10.94
C ASN A 379 -8.70 22.39 -11.31
N ARG A 380 -9.17 22.63 -12.54
CA ARG A 380 -9.48 23.96 -13.07
C ARG A 380 -10.69 24.62 -12.41
N ASN A 381 -11.54 23.86 -11.72
CA ASN A 381 -12.76 24.37 -11.06
C ASN A 381 -12.49 25.48 -10.04
N ILE A 382 -11.28 25.55 -9.50
CA ILE A 382 -10.85 26.64 -8.63
C ILE A 382 -10.93 28.02 -9.28
N GLU A 383 -10.79 28.11 -10.61
CA GLU A 383 -10.79 29.38 -11.33
C GLU A 383 -12.19 30.00 -11.43
N VAL A 384 -13.22 29.16 -11.30
CA VAL A 384 -14.64 29.55 -11.33
C VAL A 384 -15.12 30.05 -9.98
N ARG A 385 -14.43 29.69 -8.88
CA ARG A 385 -14.80 30.17 -7.55
C ARG A 385 -14.41 31.64 -7.38
N ASN A 386 -15.28 32.39 -6.69
CA ASN A 386 -14.99 33.76 -6.26
C ASN A 386 -13.75 33.78 -5.36
N ASP A 387 -13.67 32.81 -4.44
CA ASP A 387 -12.48 32.54 -3.65
C ASP A 387 -11.58 31.51 -4.35
N LYS A 388 -10.42 31.99 -4.81
CA LYS A 388 -9.41 31.22 -5.54
C LYS A 388 -8.42 30.52 -4.61
N GLU A 389 -8.67 30.51 -3.30
CA GLU A 389 -7.91 29.68 -2.37
C GLU A 389 -8.10 28.19 -2.70
N PRO A 390 -7.01 27.42 -2.80
CA PRO A 390 -7.06 26.00 -3.07
C PRO A 390 -7.41 25.21 -1.82
N LEU A 391 -8.36 24.30 -2.01
CA LEU A 391 -8.93 23.41 -1.01
C LEU A 391 -8.50 21.97 -1.29
N LEU A 392 -8.56 21.11 -0.27
CA LEU A 392 -8.33 19.66 -0.45
C LEU A 392 -9.29 19.02 -1.47
N SER A 393 -10.50 19.59 -1.62
CA SER A 393 -11.45 19.16 -2.64
C SER A 393 -10.95 19.37 -4.07
N ASP A 394 -10.03 20.29 -4.31
CA ASP A 394 -9.51 20.61 -5.65
C ASP A 394 -8.50 19.58 -6.16
N LEU A 395 -8.02 18.72 -5.27
CA LEU A 395 -7.29 17.50 -5.61
C LEU A 395 -8.21 16.39 -6.15
N ARG A 396 -9.55 16.53 -6.04
CA ARG A 396 -10.50 15.48 -6.42
C ARG A 396 -10.99 15.64 -7.85
N GLU A 397 -10.72 14.67 -8.72
CA GLU A 397 -11.39 14.53 -10.02
C GLU A 397 -12.82 13.91 -9.86
N SER A 398 -13.78 14.74 -9.43
CA SER A 398 -15.26 14.58 -9.38
C SER A 398 -15.94 13.24 -9.00
N GLY A 399 -16.80 13.27 -7.97
CA GLY A 399 -17.91 12.32 -7.74
C GLY A 399 -18.80 12.76 -6.55
N CYS A 400 -20.07 13.18 -6.77
CA CYS A 400 -21.00 13.61 -5.70
C CYS A 400 -22.45 13.12 -5.90
N ILE A 401 -23.22 12.90 -4.81
CA ILE A 401 -24.55 12.23 -4.70
C ILE A 401 -25.78 13.17 -4.52
N HIS A 402 -26.96 12.79 -5.03
CA HIS A 402 -28.20 13.61 -5.01
C HIS A 402 -28.82 13.87 -3.61
N SER A 403 -29.37 15.08 -3.41
CA SER A 403 -29.96 15.61 -2.18
C SER A 403 -31.12 14.84 -1.56
N LYS A 404 -32.07 14.34 -2.36
CA LYS A 404 -33.31 13.71 -1.84
C LYS A 404 -33.23 12.18 -1.72
N ASN A 405 -32.11 11.55 -2.07
CA ASN A 405 -31.99 10.08 -1.97
C ASN A 405 -31.68 9.69 -0.51
N ASN A 406 -32.49 8.81 0.07
CA ASN A 406 -32.24 8.26 1.39
C ASN A 406 -31.08 7.26 1.32
N ILE A 407 -29.96 7.60 1.96
CA ILE A 407 -28.78 6.73 2.07
C ILE A 407 -28.93 5.92 3.36
N HIS A 408 -28.85 4.60 3.27
CA HIS A 408 -28.84 3.72 4.43
C HIS A 408 -27.39 3.42 4.84
N ILE A 409 -27.05 3.69 6.09
CA ILE A 409 -25.83 3.19 6.73
C ILE A 409 -26.25 2.01 7.61
N ASN A 410 -25.80 0.78 7.32
CA ASN A 410 -25.97 -0.34 8.25
C ASN A 410 -25.15 -0.05 9.52
N HIS A 411 -25.67 -0.15 10.75
CA HIS A 411 -26.16 -1.40 11.35
C HIS A 411 -27.50 -1.33 12.12
N LEU A 412 -28.12 -0.16 12.28
CA LEU A 412 -29.48 0.02 12.82
C LEU A 412 -30.09 1.25 12.10
N LEU A 413 -31.25 1.07 11.49
CA LEU A 413 -31.85 1.93 10.45
C LEU A 413 -31.88 3.43 10.79
N ASN A 414 -30.91 4.19 10.29
CA ASN A 414 -31.01 5.65 10.15
C ASN A 414 -30.82 6.04 8.68
N ASN A 415 -31.86 6.64 8.09
CA ASN A 415 -31.84 7.15 6.73
C ASN A 415 -31.22 8.55 6.74
N ILE A 416 -30.09 8.70 6.06
CA ILE A 416 -29.46 10.00 5.84
C ILE A 416 -30.08 10.62 4.59
N ASN A 417 -30.76 11.74 4.79
CA ASN A 417 -31.27 12.65 3.76
C ASN A 417 -30.79 14.06 4.11
N ILE A 418 -30.59 14.95 3.14
CA ILE A 418 -30.21 16.35 3.38
C ILE A 418 -31.14 17.07 4.35
N SER A 419 -32.44 16.78 4.29
CA SER A 419 -33.44 17.34 5.22
C SER A 419 -33.18 16.87 6.65
N ASN A 420 -32.88 15.58 6.83
CA ASN A 420 -32.50 15.00 8.11
C ASN A 420 -31.11 15.47 8.58
N CYS A 421 -30.12 15.66 7.70
CA CYS A 421 -28.78 16.11 8.07
C CYS A 421 -28.73 17.57 8.53
N LYS A 422 -29.54 18.46 7.93
CA LYS A 422 -29.73 19.83 8.43
C LYS A 422 -30.43 19.85 9.81
N TYR A 423 -31.24 18.82 10.12
CA TYR A 423 -31.91 18.65 11.41
C TYR A 423 -31.03 17.96 12.46
N ILE A 424 -30.25 16.95 12.07
CA ILE A 424 -29.32 16.17 12.90
C ILE A 424 -28.11 17.01 13.32
N SER A 425 -27.64 17.94 12.48
CA SER A 425 -26.62 18.92 12.89
C SER A 425 -27.13 19.88 13.98
N LYS A 426 -28.45 20.10 14.07
CA LYS A 426 -29.11 20.86 15.15
C LYS A 426 -29.47 19.99 16.37
N GLN A 427 -29.88 18.73 16.19
CA GLN A 427 -30.31 17.83 17.28
C GLN A 427 -29.21 17.03 17.97
N LEU A 428 -28.05 16.80 17.33
CA LEU A 428 -26.89 16.19 18.01
C LEU A 428 -26.33 17.09 19.13
N PHE A 429 -26.73 18.35 19.19
CA PHE A 429 -26.45 19.24 20.32
C PHE A 429 -27.46 19.11 21.48
N THR A 430 -28.59 18.41 21.33
CA THR A 430 -29.67 18.43 22.34
C THR A 430 -30.28 17.08 22.75
N ARG A 431 -29.98 15.95 22.10
CA ARG A 431 -30.58 14.62 22.45
C ARG A 431 -29.58 13.51 22.76
N LEU A 432 -28.51 13.82 23.49
CA LEU A 432 -27.65 12.80 24.14
C LEU A 432 -28.09 12.47 25.57
N SER A 433 -29.27 12.90 26.00
CA SER A 433 -29.83 12.56 27.31
C SER A 433 -30.92 11.50 27.17
N THR A 434 -30.70 10.36 27.84
CA THR A 434 -31.69 9.33 28.21
C THR A 434 -32.28 8.54 27.02
N SER A 435 -32.32 7.21 26.96
CA SER A 435 -32.26 6.14 27.95
C SER A 435 -32.08 4.81 27.21
N LYS A 436 -31.61 3.77 27.92
CA LYS A 436 -31.32 2.38 27.47
C LYS A 436 -29.96 2.13 26.84
N LEU A 437 -28.91 2.40 27.63
CA LEU A 437 -27.59 1.77 27.52
C LEU A 437 -27.18 1.12 28.86
N ASN A 438 -28.12 0.43 29.50
CA ASN A 438 -27.77 -0.51 30.56
C ASN A 438 -27.52 -1.88 29.91
N ASN A 439 -26.29 -2.09 29.43
CA ASN A 439 -25.56 -3.37 29.40
C ASN A 439 -24.39 -3.38 28.41
N ILE A 440 -23.63 -2.29 28.30
CA ILE A 440 -22.24 -2.37 27.84
C ILE A 440 -21.40 -1.55 28.81
N LYS A 441 -20.96 -2.20 29.89
CA LYS A 441 -19.91 -1.67 30.74
C LYS A 441 -18.57 -1.79 30.01
N ASN A 442 -17.99 -0.62 29.82
CA ASN A 442 -16.56 -0.30 29.87
C ASN A 442 -15.67 -0.50 28.64
N ASN A 443 -15.03 0.63 28.32
CA ASN A 443 -13.79 0.82 27.56
C ASN A 443 -13.89 0.81 26.03
N ASN A 444 -14.25 1.97 25.46
CA ASN A 444 -13.25 2.84 24.81
C ASN A 444 -13.89 4.09 24.19
N LYS A 445 -13.19 5.22 24.38
CA LYS A 445 -13.55 6.58 23.95
C LYS A 445 -14.03 6.62 22.48
N THR A 446 -15.33 6.82 22.28
CA THR A 446 -15.93 7.12 20.98
C THR A 446 -15.44 8.50 20.54
N ARG A 447 -14.50 8.53 19.57
CA ARG A 447 -14.10 9.77 18.90
C ARG A 447 -15.27 10.24 18.03
N ILE A 448 -15.84 11.39 18.37
CA ILE A 448 -16.88 12.05 17.59
C ILE A 448 -16.26 12.56 16.29
N TYR A 449 -16.55 11.91 15.17
CA TYR A 449 -16.17 12.41 13.84
C TYR A 449 -17.11 13.55 13.44
N LYS A 450 -16.59 14.77 13.30
CA LYS A 450 -17.31 15.88 12.64
C LYS A 450 -17.48 15.53 11.15
N SER A 451 -18.67 15.08 10.75
CA SER A 451 -19.02 14.88 9.34
C SER A 451 -19.28 16.24 8.69
N ILE A 452 -18.46 16.63 7.73
CA ILE A 452 -18.64 17.85 6.92
C ILE A 452 -19.40 17.47 5.64
N ILE A 453 -20.45 18.23 5.33
CA ILE A 453 -21.29 18.03 4.16
C ILE A 453 -21.03 19.18 3.18
N TYR A 454 -20.74 18.87 1.92
CA TYR A 454 -20.53 19.86 0.85
C TYR A 454 -21.70 19.82 -0.14
N LEU A 455 -22.17 20.96 -0.64
CA LEU A 455 -23.29 21.09 -1.59
C LEU A 455 -22.79 21.63 -2.95
N SER A 456 -23.33 21.13 -4.08
CA SER A 456 -22.98 21.57 -5.44
C SER A 456 -24.06 21.27 -6.48
N ASP A 457 -24.32 22.18 -7.42
CA ASP A 457 -25.31 22.01 -8.50
C ASP A 457 -24.82 21.09 -9.63
N LYS A 458 -25.58 20.04 -9.96
CA LYS A 458 -25.24 19.07 -11.01
C LYS A 458 -26.45 18.60 -11.81
N ASN A 459 -26.20 18.16 -13.04
CA ASN A 459 -27.18 17.54 -13.92
C ASN A 459 -27.53 16.13 -13.41
N LEU A 460 -28.82 15.89 -13.16
CA LEU A 460 -29.33 14.61 -12.71
C LEU A 460 -30.03 13.85 -13.83
N PHE A 461 -29.95 12.53 -13.70
CA PHE A 461 -30.58 11.59 -14.58
C PHE A 461 -31.44 10.64 -13.75
N ASN A 462 -32.66 10.40 -14.22
CA ASN A 462 -33.56 9.38 -13.69
C ASN A 462 -33.10 8.02 -14.24
N PHE A 463 -32.45 7.27 -13.36
CA PHE A 463 -32.11 5.88 -13.54
C PHE A 463 -33.26 5.00 -13.06
N SER A 464 -33.88 4.24 -13.95
CA SER A 464 -34.96 3.31 -13.60
C SER A 464 -34.58 1.87 -13.88
N HIS A 465 -34.84 1.02 -12.90
CA HIS A 465 -34.50 -0.39 -12.92
C HIS A 465 -35.58 -1.19 -12.19
N SER A 466 -36.16 -2.20 -12.85
CA SER A 466 -37.25 -3.04 -12.32
C SER A 466 -38.35 -2.25 -11.58
N ARG A 467 -38.28 -2.19 -10.23
CA ARG A 467 -39.21 -1.53 -9.29
C ARG A 467 -38.68 -0.22 -8.68
N PHE A 468 -37.47 0.23 -9.02
CA PHE A 468 -36.81 1.38 -8.40
C PHE A 468 -36.48 2.48 -9.40
N LYS A 469 -36.63 3.73 -8.97
CA LYS A 469 -36.24 4.94 -9.71
C LYS A 469 -35.28 5.75 -8.83
N LEU A 470 -34.09 6.01 -9.34
CA LEU A 470 -33.03 6.76 -8.68
C LEU A 470 -32.66 7.98 -9.50
N ASN A 471 -32.43 9.10 -8.84
CA ASN A 471 -31.89 10.28 -9.47
C ASN A 471 -30.41 10.35 -9.12
N ILE A 472 -29.56 10.10 -10.10
CA ILE A 472 -28.10 10.10 -9.93
C ILE A 472 -27.44 10.97 -11.01
N THR A 473 -26.29 11.54 -10.69
CA THR A 473 -25.53 12.31 -11.68
C THR A 473 -24.89 11.37 -12.70
N ASP A 474 -24.61 11.88 -13.89
CA ASP A 474 -23.91 11.20 -14.98
C ASP A 474 -22.64 10.44 -14.55
N ASN A 475 -21.95 10.97 -13.54
CA ASN A 475 -20.67 10.46 -13.05
C ASN A 475 -20.80 9.48 -11.88
N HIS A 476 -21.99 9.20 -11.36
CA HIS A 476 -22.18 8.15 -10.37
C HIS A 476 -21.86 6.78 -10.95
N GLN A 477 -21.11 5.99 -10.19
CA GLN A 477 -20.85 4.60 -10.52
C GLN A 477 -21.73 3.68 -9.71
N TYR A 478 -22.44 2.76 -10.35
CA TYR A 478 -23.14 1.67 -9.69
C TYR A 478 -22.42 0.35 -9.96
N LEU A 479 -22.64 -0.64 -9.09
CA LEU A 479 -22.06 -1.97 -9.25
C LEU A 479 -22.86 -2.75 -10.31
N SER A 480 -22.17 -3.13 -11.39
CA SER A 480 -22.65 -3.96 -12.48
C SER A 480 -21.82 -5.24 -12.55
N LYS A 481 -22.43 -6.38 -12.24
CA LYS A 481 -21.77 -7.69 -12.11
C LYS A 481 -20.63 -7.68 -11.09
N MET A 482 -19.41 -7.43 -11.54
CA MET A 482 -18.19 -7.34 -10.71
C MET A 482 -17.47 -5.99 -10.87
N PHE A 483 -18.04 -5.06 -11.63
CA PHE A 483 -17.40 -3.82 -12.04
C PHE A 483 -18.23 -2.60 -11.71
N TRP A 484 -17.53 -1.49 -11.48
CA TRP A 484 -18.12 -0.18 -11.18
C TRP A 484 -18.32 0.61 -12.46
N ILE A 485 -19.58 0.81 -12.87
CA ILE A 485 -19.90 1.45 -14.16
C ILE A 485 -20.56 2.80 -13.90
N LYS A 486 -20.09 3.85 -14.59
CA LYS A 486 -20.72 5.18 -14.53
C LYS A 486 -22.07 5.18 -15.24
N LEU A 487 -23.04 5.94 -14.74
CA LEU A 487 -24.35 6.10 -15.39
C LEU A 487 -24.22 6.51 -16.87
N LYS A 488 -23.34 7.47 -17.19
CA LYS A 488 -23.14 7.89 -18.59
C LYS A 488 -22.61 6.80 -19.53
N GLN A 489 -22.08 5.71 -18.97
CA GLN A 489 -21.56 4.57 -19.72
C GLN A 489 -22.57 3.42 -19.80
N SER A 490 -23.74 3.55 -19.18
CA SER A 490 -24.79 2.54 -19.26
C SER A 490 -25.49 2.56 -20.61
N THR A 491 -25.68 1.38 -21.19
CA THR A 491 -26.58 1.14 -22.32
C THR A 491 -27.81 0.35 -21.86
N LYS A 492 -28.86 0.21 -22.69
CA LYS A 492 -30.02 -0.64 -22.36
C LYS A 492 -29.63 -2.11 -22.04
N SER A 493 -28.46 -2.56 -22.50
CA SER A 493 -27.92 -3.90 -22.25
C SER A 493 -27.07 -4.04 -20.98
N THR A 494 -26.84 -2.96 -20.23
CA THR A 494 -26.08 -3.04 -18.97
C THR A 494 -26.93 -3.60 -17.83
N LYS A 495 -26.35 -4.54 -17.05
CA LYS A 495 -26.99 -5.15 -15.88
C LYS A 495 -26.58 -4.45 -14.60
N VAL A 496 -27.44 -4.37 -13.60
CA VAL A 496 -27.15 -3.76 -12.30
C VAL A 496 -27.30 -4.83 -11.24
N ASN A 497 -26.37 -4.83 -10.28
CA ASN A 497 -26.48 -5.68 -9.11
C ASN A 497 -27.42 -5.03 -8.12
N SER A 498 -28.47 -5.75 -7.78
CA SER A 498 -29.44 -5.35 -6.77
C SER A 498 -29.44 -6.36 -5.64
N ILE A 499 -29.50 -5.85 -4.41
CA ILE A 499 -29.69 -6.69 -3.22
C ILE A 499 -31.19 -6.93 -3.03
N LEU A 500 -31.61 -8.19 -2.94
CA LEU A 500 -32.92 -8.57 -2.43
C LEU A 500 -32.73 -9.19 -1.05
N LYS A 501 -33.32 -8.56 -0.03
CA LYS A 501 -33.41 -9.14 1.31
C LYS A 501 -34.56 -10.13 1.31
N ASN A 502 -34.25 -11.42 1.46
CA ASN A 502 -35.28 -12.42 1.68
C ASN A 502 -35.73 -12.35 3.15
N ARG A 503 -37.00 -11.98 3.40
CA ARG A 503 -37.49 -11.70 4.77
C ARG A 503 -37.51 -12.93 5.68
N LEU A 504 -37.43 -14.15 5.12
CA LEU A 504 -37.54 -15.40 5.86
C LEU A 504 -36.19 -15.98 6.35
N CYS A 505 -35.07 -15.74 5.64
CA CYS A 505 -33.80 -16.43 5.92
C CYS A 505 -32.61 -15.52 6.26
N GLY A 506 -32.78 -14.20 6.34
CA GLY A 506 -31.69 -13.25 6.70
C GLY A 506 -30.52 -13.16 5.69
N LEU A 507 -30.48 -14.03 4.68
CA LEU A 507 -29.47 -14.05 3.63
C LEU A 507 -29.68 -12.91 2.63
N ILE A 508 -28.59 -12.21 2.32
CA ILE A 508 -28.52 -11.16 1.30
C ILE A 508 -28.18 -11.83 -0.03
N LEU A 509 -29.13 -11.87 -0.96
CA LEU A 509 -28.93 -12.41 -2.30
C LEU A 509 -28.72 -11.25 -3.29
N LEU A 510 -27.66 -11.37 -4.11
CA LEU A 510 -27.33 -10.45 -5.18
C LEU A 510 -27.95 -10.93 -6.49
N TYR A 511 -28.81 -10.13 -7.10
CA TYR A 511 -29.43 -10.42 -8.39
C TYR A 511 -28.97 -9.44 -9.46
N GLU A 512 -28.67 -9.96 -10.65
CA GLU A 512 -28.31 -9.19 -11.84
C GLU A 512 -29.53 -8.94 -12.73
N ASN A 513 -29.88 -7.68 -12.96
CA ASN A 513 -31.04 -7.32 -13.79
C ASN A 513 -30.72 -6.17 -14.75
N TYR A 514 -31.39 -6.11 -15.91
CA TYR A 514 -31.13 -5.09 -16.94
C TYR A 514 -31.71 -3.72 -16.59
N ILE A 515 -31.00 -2.67 -17.01
CA ILE A 515 -31.44 -1.27 -16.88
C ILE A 515 -32.64 -1.02 -17.77
N LYS A 516 -33.75 -0.53 -17.19
CA LYS A 516 -34.98 -0.27 -17.94
C LYS A 516 -34.91 1.05 -18.71
N ARG A 517 -34.52 2.14 -18.05
CA ARG A 517 -34.48 3.48 -18.68
C ARG A 517 -33.54 4.42 -17.94
N ILE A 518 -32.81 5.24 -18.69
CA ILE A 518 -32.06 6.39 -18.19
C ILE A 518 -32.57 7.61 -18.96
N THR A 519 -33.14 8.59 -18.26
CA THR A 519 -33.56 9.86 -18.87
C THR A 519 -32.93 11.02 -18.12
N TYR A 520 -32.52 12.05 -18.84
CA TYR A 520 -32.21 13.33 -18.21
C TYR A 520 -33.41 13.82 -17.39
N ALA A 521 -33.16 14.31 -16.19
CA ALA A 521 -34.19 14.81 -15.30
C ALA A 521 -34.20 16.34 -15.28
N HIS A 522 -33.19 16.95 -14.66
CA HIS A 522 -33.02 18.40 -14.46
C HIS A 522 -31.69 18.66 -13.71
N LYS A 523 -31.30 19.93 -13.54
CA LYS A 523 -30.12 20.36 -12.78
C LYS A 523 -30.51 20.71 -11.34
N LEU A 524 -29.78 20.19 -10.33
CA LEU A 524 -30.10 20.37 -8.91
C LEU A 524 -28.85 20.31 -8.01
N GLU A 525 -28.99 20.85 -6.80
CA GLU A 525 -28.02 20.70 -5.71
C GLU A 525 -27.86 19.23 -5.26
N THR A 526 -26.60 18.78 -5.24
CA THR A 526 -26.10 17.46 -4.85
C THR A 526 -25.08 17.63 -3.72
N TYR A 527 -24.88 16.61 -2.87
CA TYR A 527 -23.97 16.65 -1.74
C TYR A 527 -22.95 15.52 -1.67
N ASP A 528 -21.88 15.78 -0.91
CA ASP A 528 -20.85 14.82 -0.53
C ASP A 528 -20.73 14.69 0.98
N ILE A 529 -20.57 13.47 1.46
CA ILE A 529 -20.32 13.13 2.88
C ILE A 529 -18.98 12.40 2.99
N ASN A 530 -18.12 12.84 3.92
CA ASN A 530 -16.86 12.15 4.24
C ASN A 530 -17.00 11.31 5.52
N LEU A 531 -17.07 9.98 5.38
CA LEU A 531 -17.17 9.02 6.49
C LEU A 531 -16.10 7.91 6.38
N GLY A 532 -14.81 8.26 6.39
CA GLY A 532 -13.71 7.30 6.57
C GLY A 532 -13.58 6.15 5.53
N HIS A 533 -12.60 5.25 5.74
CA HIS A 533 -12.23 4.21 4.76
C HIS A 533 -13.02 2.89 4.85
N GLN A 534 -13.85 2.72 5.88
CA GLN A 534 -14.58 1.46 6.14
C GLN A 534 -16.04 1.48 5.64
N PHE A 535 -16.49 2.60 5.07
CA PHE A 535 -17.89 2.78 4.69
C PHE A 535 -18.08 2.72 3.18
N HIS A 536 -19.02 1.88 2.76
CA HIS A 536 -19.59 1.88 1.42
C HIS A 536 -21.02 2.42 1.50
N PHE A 537 -21.38 3.35 0.62
CA PHE A 537 -22.73 3.91 0.60
C PHE A 537 -23.70 2.98 -0.08
N LEU A 538 -24.81 2.66 0.59
CA LEU A 538 -25.88 1.80 0.08
C LEU A 538 -27.11 2.68 -0.17
N SER A 539 -27.38 3.01 -1.44
CA SER A 539 -28.53 3.80 -1.86
C SER A 539 -29.55 2.90 -2.56
N GLN A 540 -30.71 2.67 -1.93
CA GLN A 540 -31.77 1.78 -2.45
C GLN A 540 -31.23 0.45 -3.02
N ASN A 541 -30.25 -0.16 -2.34
CA ASN A 541 -29.60 -1.43 -2.69
C ASN A 541 -28.46 -1.40 -3.74
N ILE A 542 -27.84 -0.24 -3.99
CA ILE A 542 -26.67 -0.03 -4.87
C ILE A 542 -25.47 0.59 -4.09
N VAL A 543 -24.22 0.16 -4.36
CA VAL A 543 -22.97 0.52 -3.63
C VAL A 543 -22.20 1.71 -4.34
N LEU A 544 -21.24 2.49 -3.75
CA LEU A 544 -20.46 3.63 -4.37
C LEU A 544 -18.96 3.79 -3.83
N HIS A 545 -18.00 4.57 -4.47
CA HIS A 545 -16.51 4.64 -4.17
C HIS A 545 -15.84 6.06 -3.89
N ASN A 546 -14.62 6.09 -3.24
CA ASN A 546 -13.83 7.22 -2.62
C ASN A 546 -12.55 7.81 -3.36
N SER A 547 -11.92 8.88 -2.80
CA SER A 547 -11.00 9.94 -3.36
C SER A 547 -9.48 9.91 -2.99
N ILE A 548 -8.61 10.58 -3.79
CA ILE A 548 -7.13 10.71 -3.70
C ILE A 548 -6.59 11.30 -2.37
N GLU A 549 -7.31 12.25 -1.76
CA GLU A 549 -6.94 12.95 -0.51
C GLU A 549 -6.65 11.99 0.66
N GLN A 550 -7.24 10.79 0.58
CA GLN A 550 -7.30 9.82 1.65
C GLN A 550 -5.93 9.24 2.03
N ASP A 551 -5.08 8.91 1.06
CA ASP A 551 -3.86 8.11 1.28
C ASP A 551 -2.59 8.93 1.58
N SER A 552 -2.57 10.22 1.24
CA SER A 552 -1.44 11.11 1.52
C SER A 552 -1.28 11.40 3.02
N ASP A 553 -0.06 11.44 3.52
CA ASP A 553 0.21 11.80 4.93
C ASP A 553 0.38 13.29 5.12
N ILE A 554 1.09 13.92 4.17
CA ILE A 554 1.29 15.37 4.10
C ILE A 554 0.79 15.86 2.74
N ILE A 555 0.01 16.94 2.74
CA ILE A 555 -0.42 17.63 1.52
C ILE A 555 0.02 19.09 1.64
N ILE A 556 0.91 19.49 0.75
CA ILE A 556 1.39 20.86 0.57
C ILE A 556 0.71 21.43 -0.67
N ILE A 557 0.12 22.60 -0.55
CA ILE A 557 -0.54 23.30 -1.65
C ILE A 557 0.17 24.63 -1.87
N LEU A 558 0.60 24.86 -3.11
CA LEU A 558 1.24 26.10 -3.56
C LEU A 558 0.21 27.03 -4.19
N GLN A 559 0.26 28.30 -3.80
CA GLN A 559 -0.57 29.36 -4.34
C GLN A 559 0.26 30.63 -4.55
N ASN A 560 0.02 31.33 -5.66
CA ASN A 560 0.58 32.67 -5.86
C ASN A 560 -0.29 33.68 -5.11
N LYS A 561 0.32 34.47 -4.24
CA LYS A 561 -0.35 35.58 -3.58
C LYS A 561 -0.51 36.73 -4.57
N LYS A 562 -1.75 37.14 -4.87
CA LYS A 562 -1.99 38.39 -5.60
C LYS A 562 -1.95 39.55 -4.61
N LYS A 563 -0.80 40.22 -4.50
CA LYS A 563 -0.74 41.60 -3.99
C LYS A 563 -0.16 42.51 -5.07
N ASN A 564 -0.66 43.74 -5.07
CA ASN A 564 -0.44 44.80 -6.04
C ASN A 564 1.05 45.08 -6.37
N ILE A 565 1.28 45.22 -7.69
CA ILE A 565 1.98 46.31 -8.41
C ILE A 565 3.53 46.44 -8.29
N GLU A 566 4.13 46.69 -9.46
CA GLU A 566 5.44 47.30 -9.76
C GLU A 566 6.72 46.47 -10.04
N ASN A 567 6.88 45.21 -9.61
CA ASN A 567 8.08 44.44 -10.00
C ASN A 567 7.78 43.00 -10.44
N LEU A 568 7.88 42.74 -11.75
CA LEU A 568 7.67 41.44 -12.40
C LEU A 568 8.75 40.38 -12.07
N LYS A 569 9.80 40.73 -11.33
CA LYS A 569 10.99 39.89 -11.14
C LYS A 569 10.84 38.82 -10.06
N ASP A 570 10.05 39.09 -9.01
CA ASP A 570 9.93 38.20 -7.84
C ASP A 570 8.47 37.84 -7.55
N LYS A 571 8.21 36.59 -7.15
CA LYS A 571 6.87 36.10 -6.77
C LYS A 571 6.89 35.57 -5.34
N ILE A 572 5.97 36.02 -4.50
CA ILE A 572 5.76 35.41 -3.18
C ILE A 572 4.78 34.26 -3.35
N ILE A 573 5.21 33.06 -2.94
CA ILE A 573 4.42 31.83 -3.01
C ILE A 573 4.01 31.44 -1.59
N ASP A 574 2.70 31.32 -1.41
CA ASP A 574 2.10 30.78 -0.20
C ASP A 574 2.16 29.25 -0.27
N VAL A 575 2.86 28.67 0.70
CA VAL A 575 3.02 27.23 0.87
C VAL A 575 2.16 26.78 2.04
N LYS A 576 0.97 26.26 1.73
CA LYS A 576 -0.05 25.83 2.70
C LYS A 576 0.03 24.32 2.94
N ILE A 577 0.33 23.91 4.16
CA ILE A 577 0.30 22.50 4.58
C ILE A 577 -1.14 22.16 4.93
N ALA A 578 -1.93 21.79 3.92
CA ALA A 578 -3.37 21.54 4.05
C ALA A 578 -3.72 20.25 4.82
N LYS A 579 -2.78 19.31 4.90
CA LYS A 579 -2.92 18.06 5.68
C LYS A 579 -1.57 17.65 6.24
N ASN A 580 -1.54 17.24 7.50
CA ASN A 580 -0.39 16.60 8.12
C ASN A 580 -0.89 15.57 9.15
N ARG A 581 -0.72 14.27 8.88
CA ARG A 581 -1.24 13.19 9.76
C ARG A 581 -0.54 13.11 11.11
N ASN A 582 0.72 13.53 11.18
CA ASN A 582 1.60 13.32 12.34
C ASN A 582 2.08 14.65 12.96
N GLY A 583 1.52 15.78 12.56
CA GLY A 583 1.99 17.09 12.97
C GLY A 583 0.95 18.18 12.73
N LYS A 584 1.38 19.44 12.84
CA LYS A 584 0.50 20.60 12.68
C LYS A 584 0.27 20.92 11.21
N ILE A 585 -0.88 21.53 10.93
CA ILE A 585 -1.21 22.24 9.69
C ILE A 585 -0.69 23.68 9.86
N GLY A 586 -0.31 24.31 8.77
CA GLY A 586 0.15 25.70 8.78
C GLY A 586 0.38 26.23 7.38
N SER A 587 0.86 27.47 7.30
CA SER A 587 1.28 28.11 6.07
C SER A 587 2.59 28.82 6.28
N CYS A 588 3.42 28.87 5.25
CA CYS A 588 4.62 29.69 5.21
C CYS A 588 4.73 30.35 3.84
N GLU A 589 5.40 31.49 3.79
CA GLU A 589 5.62 32.23 2.55
C GLU A 589 7.07 32.02 2.13
N ILE A 590 7.29 31.79 0.83
CA ILE A 590 8.64 31.61 0.26
C ILE A 590 8.75 32.48 -0.99
N LYS A 591 9.89 33.15 -1.16
CA LYS A 591 10.19 33.99 -2.31
C LYS A 591 10.62 33.11 -3.48
N PHE A 592 9.97 33.23 -4.63
CA PHE A 592 10.30 32.52 -5.86
C PHE A 592 10.79 33.49 -6.93
N ILE A 593 11.97 33.21 -7.47
CA ILE A 593 12.58 34.00 -8.55
C ILE A 593 12.43 33.21 -9.85
N PRO A 594 11.50 33.58 -10.75
CA PRO A 594 11.20 32.79 -11.94
C PRO A 594 12.37 32.68 -12.92
N GLU A 595 13.23 33.70 -12.99
CA GLU A 595 14.36 33.75 -13.92
C GLU A 595 15.41 32.66 -13.66
N THR A 596 15.68 32.38 -12.39
CA THR A 596 16.66 31.38 -11.92
C THR A 596 15.98 30.14 -11.36
N THR A 597 14.65 30.16 -11.28
CA THR A 597 13.82 29.07 -10.72
C THR A 597 14.17 28.71 -9.28
N THR A 598 14.71 29.68 -8.53
CA THR A 598 15.16 29.54 -7.14
C THR A 598 14.05 29.90 -6.16
N PHE A 599 14.05 29.22 -5.02
CA PHE A 599 13.23 29.57 -3.87
C PHE A 599 14.12 30.04 -2.72
N ASN A 600 13.92 31.29 -2.29
CA ASN A 600 14.67 31.94 -1.23
C ASN A 600 13.78 32.23 -0.02
N LYS A 601 14.41 32.43 1.14
CA LYS A 601 13.72 32.91 2.34
C LYS A 601 13.22 34.34 2.10
N ILE A 602 12.12 34.68 2.76
CA ILE A 602 11.69 36.08 2.91
C ILE A 602 12.47 36.58 4.12
N GLU A 603 13.23 37.66 3.94
CA GLU A 603 13.98 38.33 5.01
C GLU A 603 13.07 38.94 6.06
#